data_AF-A0A7W1FPF0-F1
#
_entry.id   AF-A0A7W1FPF0-F1
#
_cell.length_a   1.000
_cell.length_b   1.000
_cell.length_c   1.000
_cell.angle_alpha   90.00
_cell.angle_beta   90.00
_cell.angle_gamma   90.00
#
_symmetry.space_group_name_H-M   'P 1'
#
loop_
_entity.id
_entity.type
_entity.pdbx_description
1 polymer ?
#
loop_
_entity_poly.entity_id
_entity_poly.type
_entity_poly.pdbx_seq_one_letter_code
_entity_poly.pdbx_strand_id
1 'polypeptide(L)'
;MPTPNRNQHATAERIPGAVPVALSIREMAKQTGLSAAVLRVWEFRYGWPRPGRRENGYRIYPITLLPVLQAVREEIERGRTIGDLLRDPVWSEIMEAGRMPVVAQPAELPRPDWSTIPQPPSKEV
;
A
#
# COMPACT_ATOMS: atom_id res chain seq x y z
N MET A 1 -18.35 18.24 -36.86
CA MET A 1 -17.52 18.56 -35.68
C MET A 1 -18.05 17.80 -34.47
N PRO A 2 -17.30 16.85 -33.89
CA PRO A 2 -17.52 16.47 -32.49
C PRO A 2 -16.22 16.45 -31.66
N THR A 3 -16.23 17.27 -30.60
CA THR A 3 -15.52 17.22 -29.30
C THR A 3 -14.09 16.67 -29.20
N PRO A 4 -13.10 17.48 -28.78
CA PRO A 4 -11.92 16.94 -28.12
C PRO A 4 -12.26 16.72 -26.64
N ASN A 5 -12.44 15.47 -26.21
CA ASN A 5 -12.29 15.19 -24.77
C ASN A 5 -11.74 13.79 -24.54
N ARG A 6 -10.45 13.63 -24.87
CA ARG A 6 -9.66 12.46 -24.52
C ARG A 6 -8.49 12.98 -23.70
N ASN A 7 -8.53 12.68 -22.40
CA ASN A 7 -7.37 12.68 -21.49
C ASN A 7 -6.81 14.06 -21.11
N GLN A 8 -7.55 14.84 -20.31
CA GLN A 8 -6.89 15.82 -19.44
C GLN A 8 -6.30 15.09 -18.22
N HIS A 9 -5.20 14.37 -18.45
CA HIS A 9 -4.18 14.28 -17.42
C HIS A 9 -3.56 15.67 -17.35
N ALA A 10 -4.00 16.49 -16.39
CA ALA A 10 -3.18 17.58 -15.94
C ALA A 10 -1.91 16.95 -15.36
N THR A 11 -0.94 16.68 -16.23
CA THR A 11 0.48 16.60 -15.90
C THR A 11 0.82 18.00 -15.40
N ALA A 12 0.47 18.30 -14.15
CA ALA A 12 1.18 19.33 -13.43
C ALA A 12 2.65 18.93 -13.53
N GLU A 13 3.47 19.79 -14.13
CA GLU A 13 4.90 19.59 -14.29
C GLU A 13 5.50 19.26 -12.93
N ARG A 14 5.61 17.96 -12.67
CA ARG A 14 6.10 17.46 -11.40
C ARG A 14 7.60 17.61 -11.48
N ILE A 15 8.16 18.39 -10.55
CA ILE A 15 9.61 18.47 -10.36
C ILE A 15 10.13 17.03 -10.28
N PRO A 16 11.01 16.58 -11.21
CA PRO A 16 11.55 15.24 -11.17
C PRO A 16 12.31 15.06 -9.86
N GLY A 17 11.84 14.11 -9.03
CA GLY A 17 12.39 13.83 -7.70
C GLY A 17 11.49 14.23 -6.51
N ALA A 18 10.50 15.13 -6.70
CA ALA A 18 9.56 15.45 -5.63
C ALA A 18 8.52 14.33 -5.48
N VAL A 19 8.46 13.66 -4.32
CA VAL A 19 7.43 12.66 -4.01
C VAL A 19 6.10 13.39 -3.84
N PRO A 20 5.02 13.03 -4.53
CA PRO A 20 3.78 13.79 -4.47
C PRO A 20 3.05 13.39 -3.19
N VAL A 21 2.48 14.36 -2.47
CA VAL A 21 1.73 14.08 -1.24
C VAL A 21 0.44 13.28 -1.50
N ALA A 22 -0.10 13.33 -2.72
CA ALA A 22 -1.26 12.57 -3.15
C ALA A 22 -1.19 12.17 -4.63
N LEU A 23 -1.80 11.02 -4.95
CA LEU A 23 -1.82 10.37 -6.25
C LEU A 23 -3.24 10.30 -6.81
N SER A 24 -3.40 10.42 -8.12
CA SER A 24 -4.64 10.08 -8.81
C SER A 24 -4.91 8.58 -8.76
N ILE A 25 -6.15 8.16 -9.06
CA ILE A 25 -6.49 6.73 -9.14
C ILE A 25 -5.63 5.95 -10.14
N ARG A 26 -5.23 6.58 -11.26
CA ARG A 26 -4.41 5.94 -12.29
C ARG A 26 -2.98 5.74 -11.80
N GLU A 27 -2.42 6.72 -11.11
CA GLU A 27 -1.08 6.63 -10.54
C GLU A 27 -1.03 5.65 -9.37
N MET A 28 -2.03 5.68 -8.50
CA MET A 28 -2.14 4.73 -7.39
C MET A 28 -2.26 3.29 -7.91
N ALA A 29 -3.10 3.06 -8.93
CA ALA A 29 -3.21 1.77 -9.60
C ALA A 29 -1.85 1.28 -10.17
N LYS A 30 -1.14 2.17 -10.87
CA LYS A 30 0.19 1.85 -11.44
C LYS A 30 1.21 1.47 -10.36
N GLN A 31 1.22 2.17 -9.23
CA GLN A 31 2.22 1.94 -8.16
C GLN A 31 1.87 0.77 -7.24
N THR A 32 0.57 0.51 -7.01
CA THR A 32 0.11 -0.64 -6.21
C THR A 32 0.10 -1.94 -7.00
N GLY A 33 -0.02 -1.87 -8.33
CA GLY A 33 -0.30 -3.02 -9.20
C GLY A 33 -1.76 -3.47 -9.17
N LEU A 34 -2.64 -2.77 -8.42
CA LEU A 34 -4.08 -2.99 -8.45
C LEU A 34 -4.71 -2.22 -9.61
N SER A 35 -5.78 -2.75 -10.20
CA SER A 35 -6.50 -2.01 -11.24
C SER A 35 -7.31 -0.86 -10.65
N ALA A 36 -7.46 0.24 -11.39
CA ALA A 36 -8.33 1.34 -10.98
C ALA A 36 -9.81 0.91 -10.84
N ALA A 37 -10.23 -0.17 -11.48
CA ALA A 37 -11.56 -0.74 -11.30
C ALA A 37 -11.70 -1.40 -9.91
N VAL A 38 -10.69 -2.15 -9.47
CA VAL A 38 -10.67 -2.78 -8.14
C VAL A 38 -10.77 -1.72 -7.05
N LEU A 39 -9.96 -0.65 -7.13
CA LEU A 39 -10.00 0.44 -6.15
C LEU A 39 -11.38 1.09 -6.06
N ARG A 40 -12.08 1.29 -7.19
CA ARG A 40 -13.45 1.83 -7.21
C ARG A 40 -14.47 0.87 -6.62
N VAL A 41 -14.35 -0.43 -6.92
CA VAL A 41 -15.25 -1.44 -6.39
C VAL A 41 -15.10 -1.55 -4.89
N TRP A 42 -13.88 -1.50 -4.37
CA TRP A 42 -13.63 -1.52 -2.94
C TRP A 42 -14.18 -0.26 -2.26
N GLU A 43 -13.91 0.93 -2.81
CA GLU A 43 -14.48 2.19 -2.33
C GLU A 43 -16.01 2.12 -2.26
N PHE A 44 -16.65 1.61 -3.31
CA PHE A 44 -18.11 1.52 -3.38
C PHE A 44 -18.70 0.50 -2.41
N ARG A 45 -18.10 -0.70 -2.32
CA ARG A 45 -18.67 -1.82 -1.52
C ARG A 45 -18.34 -1.73 -0.04
N TYR A 46 -17.12 -1.31 0.28
CA TYR A 46 -16.58 -1.34 1.63
C TYR A 46 -16.28 0.04 2.19
N GLY A 47 -16.44 1.12 1.39
CA GLY A 47 -16.11 2.46 1.83
C GLY A 47 -14.60 2.70 1.99
N TRP A 48 -13.75 1.79 1.48
CA TRP A 48 -12.30 1.85 1.58
C TRP A 48 -11.65 1.40 0.25
N PRO A 49 -10.57 2.04 -0.21
CA PRO A 49 -9.91 3.22 0.35
C PRO A 49 -10.78 4.48 0.25
N ARG A 50 -10.62 5.43 1.19
CA ARG A 50 -11.32 6.73 1.19
C ARG A 50 -10.49 7.81 0.48
N PRO A 51 -10.68 8.05 -0.83
CA PRO A 51 -9.97 9.13 -1.50
C PRO A 51 -10.44 10.50 -1.00
N GLY A 52 -9.51 11.44 -0.90
CA GLY A 52 -9.86 12.86 -0.91
C GLY A 52 -10.38 13.27 -2.27
N ARG A 53 -11.02 14.44 -2.34
CA ARG A 53 -11.43 15.05 -3.60
C ARG A 53 -10.64 16.33 -3.80
N ARG A 54 -10.13 16.54 -5.02
CA ARG A 54 -9.69 17.87 -5.45
C ARG A 54 -10.89 18.75 -5.79
N GLU A 55 -10.64 20.04 -5.89
CA GLU A 55 -11.63 21.07 -6.26
C GLU A 55 -12.36 20.78 -7.56
N ASN A 56 -11.67 20.15 -8.53
CA ASN A 56 -12.22 19.69 -9.79
C ASN A 56 -12.97 18.34 -9.71
N GLY A 57 -13.21 17.82 -8.51
CA GLY A 57 -14.00 16.60 -8.26
C GLY A 57 -13.27 15.27 -8.45
N TYR A 58 -12.01 15.28 -8.89
CA TYR A 58 -11.23 14.05 -9.08
C TYR A 58 -10.76 13.45 -7.75
N ARG A 59 -10.73 12.11 -7.70
CA ARG A 59 -10.23 11.34 -6.57
C ARG A 59 -8.72 11.46 -6.45
N ILE A 60 -8.26 11.79 -5.26
CA ILE A 60 -6.85 11.77 -4.87
C ILE A 60 -6.65 10.89 -3.66
N TYR A 61 -5.62 10.06 -3.71
CA TYR A 61 -5.24 9.15 -2.65
C TYR A 61 -3.97 9.66 -2.00
N PRO A 62 -3.88 9.76 -0.67
CA PRO A 62 -2.64 10.14 -0.02
C PRO A 62 -1.55 9.10 -0.32
N ILE A 63 -0.31 9.56 -0.49
CA ILE A 63 0.83 8.67 -0.78
C ILE A 63 1.08 7.66 0.34
N THR A 64 0.71 7.99 1.58
CA THR A 64 0.81 7.10 2.75
C THR A 64 -0.01 5.82 2.63
N LEU A 65 -1.04 5.83 1.77
CA LEU A 65 -1.91 4.68 1.54
C LEU A 65 -1.30 3.67 0.56
N LEU A 66 -0.28 4.08 -0.19
CA LEU A 66 0.42 3.21 -1.14
C LEU A 66 0.95 1.92 -0.49
N PRO A 67 1.74 1.96 0.61
CA PRO A 67 2.24 0.75 1.25
C PRO A 67 1.11 -0.13 1.79
N VAL A 68 0.02 0.45 2.29
CA VAL A 68 -1.14 -0.32 2.76
C VAL A 68 -1.80 -1.07 1.61
N LEU A 69 -2.02 -0.40 0.47
CA LEU A 69 -2.63 -1.03 -0.70
C LEU A 69 -1.74 -2.12 -1.33
N GLN A 70 -0.42 -1.95 -1.28
CA GLN A 70 0.52 -3.00 -1.68
C GLN A 70 0.43 -4.21 -0.74
N ALA A 71 0.42 -3.98 0.58
CA ALA A 71 0.29 -5.06 1.56
C ALA A 71 -1.07 -5.80 1.44
N VAL A 72 -2.16 -5.05 1.24
CA VAL A 72 -3.49 -5.64 0.97
C VAL A 72 -3.48 -6.48 -0.30
N ARG A 73 -2.80 -6.03 -1.36
CA ARG A 73 -2.65 -6.82 -2.59
C ARG A 73 -1.93 -8.14 -2.30
N GLU A 74 -0.82 -8.12 -1.56
CA GLU A 74 -0.09 -9.33 -1.20
C GLU A 74 -0.97 -10.31 -0.42
N GLU A 75 -1.80 -9.82 0.51
CA GLU A 75 -2.72 -10.69 1.23
C GLU A 75 -3.79 -11.33 0.36
N ILE A 76 -4.24 -10.60 -0.66
CA ILE A 76 -5.16 -11.13 -1.65
C ILE A 76 -4.48 -12.18 -2.53
N GLU A 77 -3.22 -11.98 -2.89
CA GLU A 77 -2.42 -12.98 -3.59
C GLU A 77 -2.17 -14.22 -2.73
N ARG A 78 -2.15 -14.10 -1.39
CA ARG A 78 -2.14 -15.20 -0.42
C ARG A 78 -3.51 -15.88 -0.24
N GLY A 79 -4.55 -15.41 -0.93
CA GLY A 79 -5.89 -16.01 -0.94
C GLY A 79 -6.87 -15.42 0.06
N ARG A 80 -6.49 -14.39 0.84
CA ARG A 80 -7.45 -13.67 1.69
C ARG A 80 -8.32 -12.75 0.84
N THR A 81 -9.54 -12.47 1.29
CA THR A 81 -10.37 -11.44 0.65
C THR A 81 -10.26 -10.12 1.40
N ILE A 82 -10.58 -9.00 0.74
CA ILE A 82 -10.63 -7.71 1.42
C ILE A 82 -11.66 -7.68 2.57
N GLY A 83 -12.74 -8.46 2.45
CA GLY A 83 -13.71 -8.61 3.52
C GLY A 83 -13.13 -9.31 4.76
N ASP A 84 -12.17 -10.22 4.57
CA ASP A 84 -11.47 -10.89 5.67
C ASP A 84 -10.50 -9.93 6.36
N LEU A 85 -9.77 -9.12 5.57
CA LEU A 85 -8.87 -8.09 6.11
C LEU A 85 -9.62 -7.02 6.90
N LEU A 86 -10.82 -6.63 6.46
CA LEU A 86 -11.66 -5.69 7.21
C LEU A 86 -12.23 -6.27 8.52
N ARG A 87 -12.30 -7.60 8.63
CA ARG A 87 -12.73 -8.30 9.86
C ARG A 87 -11.59 -8.63 10.81
N ASP A 88 -10.36 -8.63 10.31
CA ASP A 88 -9.16 -8.82 11.12
C ASP A 88 -8.87 -7.52 11.91
N PRO A 89 -8.78 -7.58 13.26
CA PRO A 89 -8.57 -6.38 14.08
C PRO A 89 -7.28 -5.62 13.75
N VAL A 90 -6.21 -6.32 13.40
CA VAL A 90 -4.93 -5.70 13.07
C VAL A 90 -5.05 -5.02 11.71
N TRP A 91 -5.57 -5.73 10.70
CA TRP A 91 -5.69 -5.15 9.36
C TRP A 91 -6.71 -4.02 9.28
N SER A 92 -7.84 -4.11 9.99
CA SER A 92 -8.82 -3.03 10.04
C SER A 92 -8.25 -1.74 10.61
N GLU A 93 -7.43 -1.83 11.67
CA GLU A 93 -6.72 -0.67 12.22
C GLU A 93 -5.75 -0.06 11.19
N ILE A 94 -4.95 -0.89 10.52
CA ILE A 94 -4.00 -0.44 9.49
C ILE A 94 -4.71 0.27 8.34
N MET A 95 -5.84 -0.30 7.89
CA MET A 95 -6.63 0.24 6.78
C MET A 95 -7.29 1.57 7.14
N GLU A 96 -7.86 1.70 8.34
CA GLU A 96 -8.43 2.97 8.83
C GLU A 96 -7.34 4.01 9.08
N ALA A 97 -6.19 3.60 9.63
CA ALA A 97 -5.04 4.46 9.85
C ALA A 97 -4.42 4.98 8.54
N GLY A 98 -4.67 4.29 7.42
CA GLY A 98 -4.19 4.66 6.08
C GLY A 98 -2.67 4.68 5.97
N ARG A 99 -1.99 3.95 6.86
CA ARG A 99 -0.53 3.83 6.93
C ARG A 99 -0.20 2.44 7.49
N MET A 100 0.82 1.81 6.93
CA MET A 100 1.38 0.62 7.57
C MET A 100 1.93 1.03 8.94
N PRO A 101 1.80 0.19 9.97
CA PRO A 101 2.55 0.42 11.19
C PRO A 101 4.00 0.40 10.74
N VAL A 102 4.79 1.37 11.19
CA VAL A 102 6.24 1.24 11.11
C VAL A 102 6.52 0.07 12.03
N VAL A 103 6.53 -1.14 11.46
CA VAL A 103 7.28 -2.24 12.02
C VAL A 103 8.67 -1.67 11.99
N ALA A 104 9.10 -1.10 13.12
CA ALA A 104 10.51 -0.97 13.37
C ALA A 104 11.00 -2.39 13.08
N GLN A 105 11.71 -2.57 11.96
CA GLN A 105 12.54 -3.75 11.77
C GLN A 105 13.19 -3.93 13.14
N PRO A 106 12.97 -5.06 13.86
CA PRO A 106 13.54 -5.22 15.18
C PRO A 106 14.99 -4.88 14.98
N ALA A 107 15.40 -3.75 15.57
CA ALA A 107 16.69 -3.12 15.31
C ALA A 107 17.67 -4.27 15.33
N GLU A 108 18.30 -4.52 14.18
CA GLU A 108 19.13 -5.67 13.88
C GLU A 108 19.69 -6.20 15.20
N LEU A 109 19.14 -7.34 15.69
CA LEU A 109 19.57 -7.92 16.96
C LEU A 109 21.09 -7.82 16.96
N PRO A 110 21.74 -7.19 17.96
CA PRO A 110 23.18 -7.04 17.96
C PRO A 110 23.74 -8.43 17.64
N ARG A 111 24.49 -8.54 16.54
CA ARG A 111 24.91 -9.84 15.99
C ARG A 111 25.33 -10.70 17.18
N PRO A 112 24.63 -11.81 17.47
CA PRO A 112 24.97 -12.61 18.63
C PRO A 112 26.45 -12.98 18.46
N ASP A 113 27.25 -12.71 19.50
CA ASP A 113 28.64 -13.12 19.49
C ASP A 113 28.68 -14.65 19.48
N TRP A 114 28.77 -15.21 18.27
CA TRP A 114 28.82 -16.64 18.00
C TRP A 114 30.06 -17.30 18.64
N SER A 115 30.96 -16.50 19.24
CA SER A 115 32.10 -16.96 20.02
C SER A 115 31.74 -17.52 21.40
N THR A 116 30.49 -17.39 21.86
CA THR A 116 30.04 -17.89 23.18
C THR A 116 29.14 -19.14 23.10
N ILE A 117 28.69 -19.55 21.90
CA ILE A 117 27.83 -20.74 21.80
C ILE A 117 28.71 -21.99 21.98
N PRO A 118 28.50 -22.82 23.02
CA PRO A 118 29.23 -24.07 23.14
C PRO A 118 28.86 -24.98 21.97
N GLN A 119 29.87 -25.41 21.20
CA GLN A 119 29.68 -26.38 20.12
C GLN A 119 29.04 -27.66 20.68
N PRO A 120 28.00 -28.23 20.03
CA PRO A 120 27.52 -29.56 20.39
C PRO A 120 28.64 -30.58 20.12
N PRO A 121 28.82 -31.61 20.97
CA PRO A 121 29.90 -32.55 20.81
C PRO A 121 29.81 -33.25 19.46
N SER A 122 30.85 -33.12 18.65
CA SER A 122 31.02 -33.79 17.36
C SER A 122 30.78 -35.29 17.54
N LYS A 123 29.80 -35.84 16.82
CA LYS A 123 29.65 -37.29 16.69
C LYS A 123 30.81 -37.81 15.84
N GLU A 124 31.82 -38.38 16.48
CA GLU A 124 32.63 -39.44 15.87
C GLU A 124 31.77 -40.70 15.78
N VAL A 125 31.42 -41.14 14.57
CA VAL A 125 31.30 -42.56 14.14
C VAL A 125 31.53 -42.63 12.64
#